data_AF-A0A843GMC2-F1
#
_entry.id   AF-A0A843GMC2-F1
#
_cell.length_a   1.000
_cell.length_b   1.000
_cell.length_c   1.000
_cell.angle_alpha   90.00
_cell.angle_beta   90.00
_cell.angle_gamma   90.00
#
_symmetry.space_group_name_H-M   'P 1'
#
loop_
_entity.id
_entity.type
_entity.pdbx_description
1 polymer ?
#
loop_
_entity_poly.entity_id
_entity_poly.type
_entity_poly.pdbx_seq_one_letter_code
_entity_poly.pdbx_strand_id
1 'polypeptide(L)'
;MNLIGAYKNGNYNVFIFDDGTKIIKTDEKEFIPDRLESVDMKITNMCDMGCPMCHEMSTPNGKHGNINHKIIDTFLPYTEIAIGGGNPLSHPELDALLQKLKDLKCFANITVNQKHFLKNFDRIKNLADRKLINGIGVSINNVNEEVAEKMKELPNSVAHTIAGITTLEDMEKMSKLGIKKILILGYKIFGRGKDFYSDKIALNVKKLRDRLEETMGMFDVVSFDNLAIHQLDVKFTVGEEKWEECYMGDDGSSTMYIDLVEEKYAKNSTSVERFDFLDTVNDMFLDIRNRKNNSKEDKYMFDVGDKVIVSNIGEVGTVVRVDKPQPNYLIKFDDPRYAMCTYYESELEQVTLNSADDDTETTTEDKDENQISVFDLEGEKSE
;
A
#
# COMPACT_ATOMS: atom_id res chain seq x y z
N MET A 1 5.23 0.44 -17.46
CA MET A 1 4.40 -0.44 -16.63
C MET A 1 4.47 -1.84 -17.21
N ASN A 2 5.19 -2.76 -16.57
CA ASN A 2 5.30 -4.16 -16.97
C ASN A 2 4.67 -5.07 -15.91
N LEU A 3 3.90 -6.07 -16.34
CA LEU A 3 3.29 -7.04 -15.44
C LEU A 3 4.37 -7.97 -14.87
N ILE A 4 4.49 -8.03 -13.54
CA ILE A 4 5.48 -8.87 -12.82
C ILE A 4 4.83 -9.99 -11.99
N GLY A 5 3.52 -9.89 -11.75
CA GLY A 5 2.76 -10.91 -11.05
C GLY A 5 1.29 -10.88 -11.44
N ALA A 6 0.71 -12.05 -11.60
CA ALA A 6 -0.73 -12.21 -11.75
C ALA A 6 -1.17 -13.48 -11.02
N TYR A 7 -2.24 -13.40 -10.25
CA TYR A 7 -2.81 -14.55 -9.55
C TYR A 7 -4.31 -14.35 -9.29
N LYS A 8 -5.02 -15.46 -9.07
CA LYS A 8 -6.41 -15.46 -8.61
C LYS A 8 -6.44 -15.52 -7.08
N ASN A 9 -7.28 -14.69 -6.47
CA ASN A 9 -7.51 -14.66 -5.03
C ASN A 9 -9.02 -14.77 -4.75
N GLY A 10 -9.50 -16.00 -4.50
CA GLY A 10 -10.93 -16.26 -4.38
C GLY A 10 -11.71 -15.83 -5.62
N ASN A 11 -12.63 -14.88 -5.48
CA ASN A 11 -13.48 -14.45 -6.60
C ASN A 11 -12.88 -13.36 -7.51
N TYR A 12 -11.65 -12.90 -7.25
CA TYR A 12 -11.05 -11.80 -8.01
C TYR A 12 -9.64 -12.11 -8.51
N ASN A 13 -9.20 -11.36 -9.53
CA ASN A 13 -7.86 -11.45 -10.09
C ASN A 13 -7.01 -10.28 -9.59
N VAL A 14 -5.75 -10.56 -9.31
CA VAL A 14 -4.75 -9.58 -8.86
C VAL A 14 -3.66 -9.48 -9.92
N PHE A 15 -3.30 -8.25 -10.28
CA PHE A 15 -2.23 -7.91 -11.21
C PHE A 15 -1.27 -6.95 -10.53
N ILE A 16 0.03 -7.25 -10.58
CA ILE A 16 1.08 -6.47 -9.95
C ILE A 16 2.09 -6.06 -11.00
N PHE A 17 2.46 -4.78 -10.99
CA PHE A 17 3.35 -4.17 -11.96
C PHE A 17 4.67 -3.74 -11.31
N ASP A 18 5.70 -3.61 -12.14
CA ASP A 18 7.06 -3.25 -11.74
C ASP A 18 7.19 -1.83 -11.14
N ASP A 19 6.23 -0.96 -11.39
CA ASP A 19 6.14 0.38 -10.80
C ASP A 19 5.46 0.40 -9.41
N GLY A 20 5.06 -0.76 -8.90
CA GLY A 20 4.35 -0.90 -7.63
C GLY A 20 2.83 -0.80 -7.75
N THR A 21 2.30 -0.61 -8.96
CA THR A 21 0.85 -0.63 -9.17
C THR A 21 0.30 -2.02 -8.90
N LYS A 22 -0.80 -2.07 -8.16
CA LYS A 22 -1.61 -3.27 -7.95
C LYS A 22 -3.03 -3.00 -8.43
N ILE A 23 -3.55 -3.88 -9.26
CA ILE A 23 -4.92 -3.82 -9.76
C ILE A 23 -5.62 -5.10 -9.35
N ILE A 24 -6.76 -4.97 -8.67
CA ILE A 24 -7.67 -6.08 -8.39
C ILE A 24 -8.94 -5.92 -9.22
N LYS A 25 -9.46 -7.03 -9.76
CA LYS A 25 -10.66 -7.01 -10.61
C LYS A 25 -11.58 -8.17 -10.27
N THR A 26 -12.86 -7.84 -10.10
CA THR A 26 -13.97 -8.78 -9.96
C THR A 26 -15.14 -8.28 -10.77
N ASP A 27 -15.96 -9.20 -11.27
CA ASP A 27 -17.27 -8.88 -11.88
C ASP A 27 -18.40 -8.92 -10.82
N GLU A 28 -18.07 -9.36 -9.60
CA GLU A 28 -18.99 -9.44 -8.46
C GLU A 28 -19.07 -8.12 -7.69
N LYS A 29 -20.07 -7.99 -6.81
CA LYS A 29 -20.23 -6.78 -5.97
C LYS A 29 -19.23 -6.66 -4.84
N GLU A 30 -18.60 -7.77 -4.46
CA GLU A 30 -17.73 -7.84 -3.29
C GLU A 30 -16.45 -8.62 -3.63
N PHE A 31 -15.36 -8.26 -2.97
CA PHE A 31 -14.09 -8.98 -3.02
C PHE A 31 -14.03 -10.03 -1.92
N ILE A 32 -13.88 -11.30 -2.30
CA ILE A 32 -13.83 -12.45 -1.39
C ILE A 32 -12.47 -13.15 -1.59
N PRO A 33 -11.46 -12.85 -0.73
CA PRO A 33 -10.13 -13.44 -0.83
C PRO A 33 -10.04 -14.85 -0.24
N ASP A 34 -9.37 -15.77 -0.95
CA ASP A 34 -9.01 -17.09 -0.43
C ASP A 34 -7.60 -17.12 0.19
N ARG A 35 -6.81 -16.07 -0.07
CA ARG A 35 -5.47 -15.92 0.45
C ARG A 35 -5.12 -14.51 0.88
N LEU A 36 -4.16 -14.45 1.80
CA LEU A 36 -3.60 -13.22 2.31
C LEU A 36 -2.90 -12.42 1.21
N GLU A 37 -3.16 -11.11 1.17
CA GLU A 37 -2.51 -10.18 0.26
C GLU A 37 -1.38 -9.41 0.92
N SER A 38 -1.63 -8.85 2.10
CA SER A 38 -0.63 -8.08 2.83
C SER A 38 -0.64 -8.34 4.32
N VAL A 39 0.52 -8.21 4.96
CA VAL A 39 0.67 -8.42 6.40
C VAL A 39 1.56 -7.35 7.03
N ASP A 40 1.16 -6.86 8.20
CA ASP A 40 2.06 -6.15 9.10
C ASP A 40 2.77 -7.18 9.99
N MET A 41 4.09 -7.26 9.84
CA MET A 41 4.93 -8.26 10.49
C MET A 41 5.94 -7.58 11.42
N LYS A 42 5.69 -7.73 12.71
CA LYS A 42 6.63 -7.33 13.76
C LYS A 42 7.72 -8.38 13.91
N ILE A 43 8.92 -8.03 13.47
CA ILE A 43 10.11 -8.91 13.57
C ILE A 43 10.94 -8.62 14.81
N THR A 44 10.71 -7.49 15.47
CA THR A 44 11.44 -7.08 16.66
C THR A 44 10.64 -6.08 17.47
N ASN A 45 10.83 -6.07 18.78
CA ASN A 45 10.37 -5.00 19.66
C ASN A 45 11.53 -4.08 20.12
N MET A 46 12.72 -4.24 19.53
CA MET A 46 13.90 -3.44 19.89
C MET A 46 13.89 -2.10 19.16
N CYS A 47 13.91 -0.99 19.90
CA CYS A 47 14.01 0.36 19.36
C CYS A 47 14.48 1.35 20.42
N ASP A 48 15.46 2.19 20.09
CA ASP A 48 16.07 3.20 20.96
C ASP A 48 15.48 4.60 20.82
N MET A 49 14.40 4.79 20.05
CA MET A 49 13.82 6.12 19.83
C MET A 49 12.94 6.63 20.96
N GLY A 50 12.36 5.74 21.78
CA GLY A 50 11.54 6.14 22.92
C GLY A 50 10.34 7.03 22.56
N CYS A 51 9.78 6.87 21.36
CA CYS A 51 8.69 7.74 20.88
C CYS A 51 7.48 7.69 21.84
N PRO A 52 6.94 8.84 22.29
CA PRO A 52 5.81 8.89 23.24
C PRO A 52 4.52 8.28 22.68
N MET A 53 4.29 8.40 21.38
CA MET A 53 3.10 7.88 20.68
C MET A 53 3.23 6.42 20.21
N CYS A 54 4.30 5.70 20.58
CA CYS A 54 4.55 4.36 20.06
C CYS A 54 3.55 3.33 20.63
N HIS A 55 2.69 2.81 19.75
CA HIS A 55 1.69 1.80 20.10
C HIS A 55 2.29 0.42 20.38
N GLU A 56 3.40 0.06 19.71
CA GLU A 56 4.14 -1.20 19.93
C GLU A 56 4.92 -1.24 21.25
N MET A 57 5.05 -0.08 21.91
CA MET A 57 5.80 0.07 23.17
C MET A 57 7.26 -0.41 23.09
N SER A 58 7.87 -0.37 21.91
CA SER A 58 9.25 -0.82 21.70
C SER A 58 10.25 -0.06 22.58
N THR A 59 11.30 -0.79 22.99
CA THR A 59 12.33 -0.33 23.93
C THR A 59 13.73 -0.77 23.48
N PRO A 60 14.82 -0.17 23.99
CA PRO A 60 16.18 -0.59 23.64
C PRO A 60 16.49 -2.06 23.98
N ASN A 61 15.76 -2.65 24.91
CA ASN A 61 15.93 -4.05 25.36
C ASN A 61 14.80 -4.96 24.84
N GLY A 62 14.04 -4.52 23.84
CA GLY A 62 12.99 -5.34 23.24
C GLY A 62 13.58 -6.59 22.57
N LYS A 63 12.80 -7.67 22.57
CA LYS A 63 13.23 -8.95 21.99
C LYS A 63 13.20 -8.90 20.45
N HIS A 64 13.97 -9.78 19.84
CA HIS A 64 13.87 -10.12 18.41
C HIS A 64 12.96 -11.34 18.25
N GLY A 65 12.20 -11.36 17.15
CA GLY A 65 11.41 -12.53 16.76
C GLY A 65 12.28 -13.58 16.08
N ASN A 66 11.79 -14.81 16.01
CA ASN A 66 12.51 -15.88 15.32
C ASN A 66 12.27 -15.80 13.80
N ILE A 67 13.21 -15.22 13.05
CA ILE A 67 13.10 -15.12 11.59
C ILE A 67 13.20 -16.47 10.85
N ASN A 68 13.68 -17.52 11.54
CA ASN A 68 13.76 -18.88 11.03
C ASN A 68 12.49 -19.70 11.38
N HIS A 69 11.45 -19.06 11.92
CA HIS A 69 10.20 -19.73 12.23
C HIS A 69 9.54 -20.31 10.96
N LYS A 70 8.97 -21.52 11.07
CA LYS A 70 8.40 -22.29 9.94
C LYS A 70 7.33 -21.52 9.16
N ILE A 71 6.60 -20.62 9.80
CA ILE A 71 5.52 -19.84 9.16
C ILE A 71 6.05 -18.93 8.04
N ILE A 72 7.32 -18.51 8.10
CA ILE A 72 7.93 -17.69 7.05
C ILE A 72 7.97 -18.46 5.72
N ASP A 73 8.19 -19.77 5.76
CA ASP A 73 8.21 -20.63 4.57
C ASP A 73 6.81 -20.84 3.96
N THR A 74 5.76 -20.41 4.65
CA THR A 74 4.37 -20.59 4.22
C THR A 74 3.79 -19.36 3.53
N PHE A 75 4.55 -18.26 3.45
CA PHE A 75 4.15 -17.12 2.64
C PHE A 75 4.05 -17.51 1.17
N LEU A 76 2.98 -17.05 0.53
CA LEU A 76 2.75 -17.29 -0.88
C LEU A 76 3.40 -16.18 -1.73
N PRO A 77 3.82 -16.48 -2.97
CA PRO A 77 4.34 -15.49 -3.90
C PRO A 77 3.44 -14.28 -4.03
N TYR A 78 4.04 -13.09 -4.16
CA TYR A 78 3.36 -11.81 -4.29
C TYR A 78 2.66 -11.26 -3.04
N THR A 79 2.80 -11.92 -1.88
CA THR A 79 2.35 -11.33 -0.62
C THR A 79 3.23 -10.12 -0.25
N GLU A 80 2.58 -9.02 0.15
CA GLU A 80 3.21 -7.78 0.57
C GLU A 80 3.43 -7.79 2.09
N ILE A 81 4.66 -7.59 2.54
CA ILE A 81 5.04 -7.77 3.94
C ILE A 81 5.60 -6.46 4.47
N ALA A 82 4.82 -5.76 5.28
CA ALA A 82 5.23 -4.56 6.00
C ALA A 82 5.99 -4.97 7.27
N ILE A 83 7.31 -4.82 7.25
CA ILE A 83 8.21 -5.22 8.33
C ILE A 83 8.41 -4.04 9.29
N GLY A 84 8.05 -4.25 10.55
CA GLY A 84 8.04 -3.21 11.57
C GLY A 84 8.16 -3.73 13.01
N GLY A 85 7.38 -3.13 13.90
CA GLY A 85 7.44 -3.33 15.35
C GLY A 85 8.32 -2.27 16.03
N GLY A 86 9.60 -2.60 16.21
CA GLY A 86 10.64 -1.70 16.67
C GLY A 86 11.39 -1.03 15.52
N ASN A 87 12.73 -1.04 15.58
CA ASN A 87 13.59 -0.68 14.46
C ASN A 87 14.01 -1.96 13.71
N PRO A 88 13.49 -2.25 12.51
CA PRO A 88 13.83 -3.47 11.77
C PRO A 88 15.33 -3.64 11.54
N LEU A 89 16.08 -2.55 11.33
CA LEU A 89 17.52 -2.57 11.09
C LEU A 89 18.33 -3.08 12.29
N SER A 90 17.71 -3.10 13.47
CA SER A 90 18.32 -3.59 14.69
C SER A 90 18.28 -5.12 14.81
N HIS A 91 17.48 -5.79 13.97
CA HIS A 91 17.44 -7.25 13.93
C HIS A 91 18.72 -7.78 13.26
N PRO A 92 19.51 -8.64 13.92
CA PRO A 92 20.80 -9.09 13.41
C PRO A 92 20.69 -9.89 12.11
N GLU A 93 19.58 -10.62 11.94
CA GLU A 93 19.33 -11.46 10.76
C GLU A 93 18.36 -10.83 9.74
N LEU A 94 18.16 -9.49 9.76
CA LEU A 94 17.24 -8.83 8.82
C LEU A 94 17.54 -9.20 7.36
N ASP A 95 18.80 -9.11 6.95
CA ASP A 95 19.22 -9.36 5.56
C ASP A 95 18.89 -10.80 5.11
N ALA A 96 19.00 -11.78 6.03
CA ALA A 96 18.65 -13.17 5.76
C ALA A 96 17.15 -13.37 5.58
N LEU A 97 16.33 -12.72 6.43
CA LEU A 97 14.88 -12.69 6.26
C LEU A 97 14.50 -12.07 4.91
N LEU A 98 15.06 -10.92 4.56
CA LEU A 98 14.74 -10.24 3.30
C LEU A 98 15.12 -11.09 2.08
N GLN A 99 16.26 -11.79 2.13
CA GLN A 99 16.64 -12.73 1.08
C GLN A 99 15.64 -13.88 0.96
N LYS A 100 15.23 -14.47 2.09
CA LYS A 100 14.22 -15.53 2.13
C LYS A 100 12.88 -15.08 1.53
N LEU A 101 12.40 -13.88 1.90
CA LEU A 101 11.16 -13.32 1.36
C LEU A 101 11.25 -13.06 -0.15
N LYS A 102 12.41 -12.59 -0.64
CA LYS A 102 12.66 -12.42 -2.06
C LYS A 102 12.64 -13.74 -2.82
N ASP A 103 13.23 -14.80 -2.25
CA ASP A 103 13.26 -16.13 -2.86
C ASP A 103 11.85 -16.75 -2.95
N LEU A 104 10.97 -16.42 -1.98
CA LEU A 104 9.54 -16.73 -2.00
C LEU A 104 8.74 -15.83 -2.97
N LYS A 105 9.38 -14.86 -3.63
CA LYS A 105 8.76 -13.83 -4.48
C LYS A 105 7.76 -12.93 -3.74
N CYS A 106 7.95 -12.73 -2.44
CA CYS A 106 7.19 -11.75 -1.66
C CYS A 106 7.79 -10.35 -1.81
N PHE A 107 6.99 -9.32 -1.52
CA PHE A 107 7.44 -7.93 -1.52
C PHE A 107 7.69 -7.48 -0.09
N ALA A 108 8.95 -7.27 0.27
CA ALA A 108 9.30 -6.82 1.62
C ALA A 108 9.37 -5.29 1.66
N ASN A 109 8.63 -4.69 2.58
CA ASN A 109 8.63 -3.25 2.83
C ASN A 109 9.11 -3.02 4.26
N ILE A 110 10.01 -2.06 4.50
CA ILE A 110 10.44 -1.76 5.88
C ILE A 110 9.95 -0.39 6.30
N THR A 111 9.62 -0.22 7.59
CA THR A 111 9.42 1.12 8.17
C THR A 111 10.48 1.41 9.21
N VAL A 112 11.15 2.56 9.10
CA VAL A 112 12.20 3.01 10.01
C VAL A 112 11.95 4.45 10.48
N ASN A 113 12.41 4.78 11.69
CA ASN A 113 12.39 6.17 12.14
C ASN A 113 13.36 7.02 11.31
N GLN A 114 13.03 8.29 11.04
CA GLN A 114 13.90 9.20 10.27
C GLN A 114 15.36 9.25 10.75
N LYS A 115 15.63 9.14 12.07
CA LYS A 115 16.99 9.17 12.60
C LYS A 115 17.75 7.89 12.23
N HIS A 116 17.07 6.75 12.27
CA HIS A 116 17.64 5.48 11.83
C HIS A 116 17.80 5.44 10.32
N PHE A 117 16.87 6.01 9.56
CA PHE A 117 16.96 6.17 8.11
C PHE A 117 18.24 6.90 7.71
N LEU A 118 18.45 8.11 8.26
CA LEU A 118 19.65 8.90 7.97
C LEU A 118 20.93 8.18 8.39
N LYS A 119 20.97 7.64 9.62
CA LYS A 119 22.15 6.95 10.16
C LYS A 119 22.53 5.71 9.34
N ASN A 120 21.57 5.03 8.73
CA ASN A 120 21.77 3.76 8.02
C ASN A 120 21.48 3.86 6.52
N PHE A 121 21.50 5.08 5.97
CA PHE A 121 21.06 5.34 4.61
C PHE A 121 21.73 4.43 3.58
N ASP A 122 23.05 4.28 3.63
CA ASP A 122 23.80 3.44 2.68
C ASP A 122 23.40 1.96 2.76
N ARG A 123 23.13 1.44 3.97
CA ARG A 123 22.64 0.07 4.15
C ARG A 123 21.25 -0.08 3.53
N ILE A 124 20.34 0.85 3.81
CA ILE A 124 18.97 0.83 3.27
C ILE A 124 19.02 0.91 1.74
N LYS A 125 19.83 1.81 1.19
CA LYS A 125 20.05 1.95 -0.24
C LYS A 125 20.59 0.66 -0.86
N ASN A 126 21.58 0.01 -0.24
CA ASN A 126 22.10 -1.27 -0.72
C ASN A 126 21.02 -2.37 -0.75
N LEU A 127 20.18 -2.46 0.29
CA LEU A 127 19.08 -3.43 0.35
C LEU A 127 18.04 -3.15 -0.74
N ALA A 128 17.72 -1.88 -0.99
CA ALA A 128 16.82 -1.46 -2.07
C ALA A 128 17.40 -1.75 -3.47
N ASP A 129 18.66 -1.38 -3.73
CA ASP A 129 19.36 -1.62 -5.00
C ASP A 129 19.42 -3.12 -5.34
N ARG A 130 19.58 -3.98 -4.32
CA ARG A 130 19.54 -5.45 -4.45
C ARG A 130 18.13 -6.02 -4.59
N LYS A 131 17.09 -5.17 -4.62
CA LYS A 131 15.68 -5.55 -4.62
C LYS A 131 15.30 -6.49 -3.47
N LEU A 132 15.93 -6.30 -2.31
CA LEU A 132 15.57 -6.98 -1.06
C LEU A 132 14.46 -6.23 -0.31
N ILE A 133 14.32 -4.93 -0.57
CA ILE A 133 13.26 -4.08 -0.06
C ILE A 133 12.58 -3.39 -1.23
N ASN A 134 11.26 -3.48 -1.30
CA ASN A 134 10.42 -2.92 -2.35
C ASN A 134 9.87 -1.54 -1.98
N GLY A 135 9.63 -1.29 -0.69
CA GLY A 135 9.11 -0.01 -0.18
C GLY A 135 9.77 0.39 1.13
N ILE A 136 9.98 1.69 1.32
CA ILE A 136 10.71 2.24 2.47
C ILE A 136 9.85 3.30 3.14
N GLY A 137 9.21 2.93 4.23
CA GLY A 137 8.52 3.86 5.12
C GLY A 137 9.51 4.62 5.99
N VAL A 138 9.50 5.94 5.93
CA VAL A 138 10.30 6.79 6.82
C VAL A 138 9.37 7.51 7.78
N SER A 139 9.36 7.14 9.06
CA SER A 139 8.54 7.82 10.07
C SER A 139 9.11 9.21 10.36
N ILE A 140 8.38 10.25 9.95
CA ILE A 140 8.79 11.65 10.04
C ILE A 140 8.28 12.27 11.35
N ASN A 141 9.23 12.71 12.17
CA ASN A 141 9.01 13.42 13.43
C ASN A 141 9.54 14.88 13.38
N ASN A 142 10.44 15.18 12.45
CA ASN A 142 11.01 16.51 12.23
C ASN A 142 11.44 16.63 10.78
N VAL A 143 10.67 17.41 10.01
CA VAL A 143 10.89 17.65 8.58
C VAL A 143 12.14 18.53 8.39
N ASN A 144 13.11 18.05 7.62
CA ASN A 144 14.32 18.82 7.28
C ASN A 144 14.84 18.48 5.87
N GLU A 145 15.78 19.29 5.37
CA GLU A 145 16.35 19.13 4.03
C GLU A 145 17.09 17.80 3.87
N GLU A 146 17.87 17.39 4.88
CA GLU A 146 18.67 16.16 4.82
C GLU A 146 17.81 14.92 4.59
N VAL A 147 16.70 14.76 5.33
CA VAL A 147 15.78 13.63 5.14
C VAL A 147 15.10 13.70 3.77
N ALA A 148 14.71 14.89 3.31
CA ALA A 148 14.05 15.06 2.02
C ALA A 148 14.99 14.70 0.85
N GLU A 149 16.25 15.16 0.87
CA GLU A 149 17.23 14.83 -0.15
C GLU A 149 17.54 13.32 -0.18
N LYS A 150 17.71 12.70 0.98
CA LYS A 150 17.90 11.24 1.07
C LYS A 150 16.70 10.44 0.58
N MET A 151 15.48 10.91 0.83
CA MET A 151 14.28 10.28 0.29
C MET A 151 14.18 10.41 -1.24
N LYS A 152 14.63 11.52 -1.85
CA LYS A 152 14.65 11.68 -3.31
C LYS A 152 15.57 10.67 -4.01
N GLU A 153 16.67 10.29 -3.36
CA GLU A 153 17.58 9.23 -3.86
C GLU A 153 16.93 7.84 -3.85
N LEU A 154 15.83 7.65 -3.12
CA LEU A 154 15.09 6.38 -2.99
C LEU A 154 13.65 6.56 -3.48
N PRO A 155 13.36 6.35 -4.78
CA PRO A 155 12.05 6.66 -5.37
C PRO A 155 10.88 5.83 -4.82
N ASN A 156 11.18 4.71 -4.14
CA ASN A 156 10.25 3.86 -3.43
C ASN A 156 10.09 4.23 -1.93
N SER A 157 10.64 5.36 -1.50
CA SER A 157 10.43 5.88 -0.15
C SER A 157 9.11 6.63 -0.01
N VAL A 158 8.49 6.49 1.16
CA VAL A 158 7.22 7.14 1.52
C VAL A 158 7.37 7.75 2.91
N ALA A 159 7.01 9.02 3.05
CA ALA A 159 7.02 9.70 4.34
C ALA A 159 5.81 9.24 5.15
N HIS A 160 6.06 8.50 6.23
CA HIS A 160 5.03 8.04 7.15
C HIS A 160 4.80 9.12 8.21
N THR A 161 3.55 9.56 8.31
CA THR A 161 3.07 10.60 9.21
C THR A 161 1.97 10.04 10.10
N ILE A 162 1.66 10.71 11.20
CA ILE A 162 0.57 10.30 12.09
C ILE A 162 -0.37 11.48 12.25
N ALA A 163 -1.66 11.27 11.96
CA ALA A 163 -2.71 12.24 12.19
C ALA A 163 -2.65 12.74 13.65
N GLY A 164 -2.69 14.05 13.86
CA GLY A 164 -2.60 14.64 15.19
C GLY A 164 -1.17 14.89 15.72
N ILE A 165 -0.17 14.14 15.22
CA ILE A 165 1.25 14.37 15.53
C ILE A 165 1.90 15.28 14.49
N THR A 166 1.82 14.88 13.21
CA THR A 166 2.36 15.66 12.11
C THR A 166 1.41 16.80 11.82
N THR A 167 1.91 18.04 11.89
CA THR A 167 1.08 19.22 11.71
C THR A 167 0.88 19.56 10.23
N LEU A 168 -0.08 20.41 9.90
CA LEU A 168 -0.25 20.92 8.53
C LEU A 168 0.98 21.70 8.06
N GLU A 169 1.65 22.43 8.97
CA GLU A 169 2.90 23.12 8.67
C GLU A 169 4.01 22.13 8.29
N ASP A 170 4.08 20.99 8.97
CA ASP A 170 5.00 19.91 8.60
C ASP A 170 4.67 19.34 7.22
N MET A 171 3.38 19.12 6.90
CA MET A 171 2.95 18.65 5.58
C MET A 171 3.35 19.63 4.47
N GLU A 172 3.05 20.92 4.65
CA GLU A 172 3.44 21.98 3.72
C GLU A 172 4.97 22.04 3.54
N LYS A 173 5.72 21.88 4.64
CA LYS A 173 7.18 21.85 4.61
C LYS A 173 7.71 20.64 3.85
N MET A 174 7.15 19.45 4.04
CA MET A 174 7.54 18.25 3.30
C MET A 174 7.32 18.43 1.80
N SER A 175 6.16 18.94 1.41
CA SER A 175 5.83 19.21 0.01
C SER A 175 6.80 20.23 -0.62
N LYS A 176 7.07 21.35 0.06
CA LYS A 176 8.04 22.36 -0.39
C LYS A 176 9.47 21.82 -0.54
N LEU A 177 9.85 20.85 0.28
CA LEU A 177 11.13 20.15 0.18
C LEU A 177 11.16 19.07 -0.91
N GLY A 178 10.04 18.82 -1.59
CA GLY A 178 9.95 17.90 -2.71
C GLY A 178 9.72 16.44 -2.32
N ILE A 179 9.21 16.18 -1.11
CA ILE A 179 8.68 14.86 -0.76
C ILE A 179 7.37 14.66 -1.52
N LYS A 180 7.30 13.58 -2.30
CA LYS A 180 6.21 13.32 -3.25
C LYS A 180 5.15 12.34 -2.74
N LYS A 181 5.53 11.43 -1.84
CA LYS A 181 4.68 10.32 -1.39
C LYS A 181 4.57 10.36 0.12
N ILE A 182 3.34 10.38 0.62
CA ILE A 182 3.06 10.30 2.06
C ILE A 182 2.08 9.17 2.39
N LEU A 183 2.24 8.60 3.57
CA LEU A 183 1.27 7.73 4.23
C LEU A 183 0.83 8.44 5.52
N ILE A 184 -0.46 8.68 5.67
CA ILE A 184 -1.06 9.24 6.88
C ILE A 184 -1.63 8.08 7.69
N LEU A 185 -1.02 7.84 8.85
CA LEU A 185 -1.47 6.83 9.81
C LEU A 185 -2.42 7.46 10.82
N GLY A 186 -3.40 6.70 11.27
CA GLY A 186 -4.31 7.12 12.32
C GLY A 186 -3.61 7.23 13.66
N TYR A 187 -4.05 8.16 14.51
CA TYR A 187 -3.55 8.23 15.88
C TYR A 187 -4.08 7.04 16.70
N LYS A 188 -3.18 6.15 17.11
CA LYS A 188 -3.50 4.97 17.91
C LYS A 188 -3.52 5.31 19.40
N ILE A 189 -4.70 5.29 20.02
CA ILE A 189 -4.86 5.36 21.50
C ILE A 189 -4.57 3.97 22.10
N PHE A 190 -3.34 3.49 21.88
CA PHE A 190 -2.86 2.16 22.25
C PHE A 190 -1.40 2.24 22.71
N GLY A 191 -0.97 1.33 23.58
CA GLY A 191 0.38 1.37 24.16
C GLY A 191 0.69 2.72 24.80
N ARG A 192 1.87 3.30 24.50
CA ARG A 192 2.23 4.64 25.00
C ARG A 192 1.38 5.77 24.39
N GLY A 193 0.78 5.53 23.22
CA GLY A 193 -0.12 6.48 22.57
C GLY A 193 -1.36 6.83 23.40
N LYS A 194 -1.78 5.94 24.31
CA LYS A 194 -2.85 6.23 25.27
C LYS A 194 -2.48 7.35 26.24
N ASP A 195 -1.32 7.25 26.87
CA ASP A 195 -0.86 8.22 27.87
C ASP A 195 -0.43 9.54 27.23
N PHE A 196 0.00 9.49 25.96
CA PHE A 196 0.39 10.68 25.20
C PHE A 196 -0.80 11.43 24.57
N TYR A 197 -1.98 10.82 24.51
CA TYR A 197 -3.16 11.45 23.91
C TYR A 197 -3.59 12.72 24.68
N SER A 198 -4.04 13.74 23.94
CA SER A 198 -4.46 15.03 24.52
C SER A 198 -5.41 15.77 23.59
N ASP A 199 -6.09 16.80 24.11
CA ASP A 199 -6.95 17.69 23.33
C ASP A 199 -6.21 18.36 22.17
N LYS A 200 -4.90 18.60 22.32
CA LYS A 200 -4.06 19.11 21.24
C LYS A 200 -3.97 18.14 20.06
N ILE A 201 -3.84 16.84 20.35
CA ILE A 201 -3.81 15.79 19.31
C ILE A 201 -5.17 15.72 18.63
N ALA A 202 -6.27 15.71 19.38
CA ALA A 202 -7.62 15.72 18.84
C ALA A 202 -7.86 16.94 17.92
N LEU A 203 -7.45 18.12 18.36
CA LEU A 203 -7.54 19.35 17.58
C LEU A 203 -6.70 19.28 16.30
N ASN A 204 -5.49 18.71 16.36
CA ASN A 204 -4.65 18.55 15.18
C ASN A 204 -5.24 17.55 14.17
N VAL A 205 -5.83 16.44 14.62
CA VAL A 205 -6.57 15.52 13.76
C VAL A 205 -7.72 16.25 13.07
N LYS A 206 -8.51 17.03 13.82
CA LYS A 206 -9.59 17.84 13.25
C LYS A 206 -9.10 18.85 12.21
N LYS A 207 -8.03 19.58 12.50
CA LYS A 207 -7.43 20.53 11.54
C LYS A 207 -6.98 19.84 10.25
N LEU A 208 -6.37 18.66 10.36
CA LEU A 208 -5.96 17.88 9.20
C LEU A 208 -7.17 17.42 8.39
N ARG A 209 -8.22 16.93 9.05
CA ARG A 209 -9.50 16.57 8.40
C ARG A 209 -10.11 17.74 7.64
N ASP A 210 -10.21 18.90 8.29
CA ASP A 210 -10.82 20.10 7.71
C ASP A 210 -10.03 20.64 6.48
N ARG A 211 -8.74 20.31 6.36
CA ARG A 211 -7.86 20.68 5.24
C ARG A 211 -7.34 19.47 4.46
N LEU A 212 -8.06 18.34 4.49
CA LEU A 212 -7.57 17.10 3.91
C LEU A 212 -7.41 17.19 2.39
N GLU A 213 -8.41 17.71 1.68
CA GLU A 213 -8.38 17.89 0.23
C GLU A 213 -7.18 18.73 -0.22
N GLU A 214 -6.95 19.86 0.45
CA GLU A 214 -5.81 20.73 0.21
C GLU A 214 -4.49 20.00 0.46
N THR A 215 -4.39 19.29 1.59
CA THR A 215 -3.19 18.52 1.95
C THR A 215 -2.90 17.43 0.91
N MET A 216 -3.93 16.74 0.42
CA MET A 216 -3.79 15.73 -0.62
C MET A 216 -3.29 16.32 -1.93
N GLY A 217 -3.70 17.54 -2.27
CA GLY A 217 -3.20 18.26 -3.44
C GLY A 217 -1.73 18.68 -3.39
N MET A 218 -1.06 18.52 -2.24
CA MET A 218 0.36 18.87 -2.05
C MET A 218 1.34 17.75 -2.46
N PHE A 219 0.85 16.52 -2.66
CA PHE A 219 1.67 15.33 -2.88
C PHE A 219 1.21 14.59 -4.13
N ASP A 220 2.13 13.86 -4.77
CA ASP A 220 1.81 13.03 -5.94
C ASP A 220 0.98 11.80 -5.53
N VAL A 221 1.26 11.26 -4.33
CA VAL A 221 0.60 10.08 -3.78
C VAL A 221 0.34 10.29 -2.28
N VAL A 222 -0.92 10.15 -1.87
CA VAL A 222 -1.32 10.12 -0.47
C VAL A 222 -1.98 8.80 -0.15
N SER A 223 -1.47 8.11 0.86
CA SER A 223 -2.01 6.84 1.36
C SER A 223 -2.53 6.97 2.79
N PHE A 224 -3.45 6.09 3.21
CA PHE A 224 -4.04 6.13 4.56
C PHE A 224 -4.24 4.73 5.15
N ASP A 225 -3.78 4.45 6.36
CA ASP A 225 -4.30 3.26 7.07
C ASP A 225 -5.83 3.44 7.34
N ASN A 226 -6.62 2.38 7.54
CA ASN A 226 -8.07 2.62 7.70
C ASN A 226 -8.41 3.45 8.97
N LEU A 227 -7.54 3.55 9.96
CA LEU A 227 -7.83 4.41 11.12
C LEU A 227 -7.73 5.88 10.74
N ALA A 228 -6.74 6.28 9.94
CA ALA A 228 -6.71 7.61 9.34
C ALA A 228 -7.91 7.83 8.44
N ILE A 229 -8.33 6.83 7.65
CA ILE A 229 -9.55 6.93 6.83
C ILE A 229 -10.74 7.35 7.68
N HIS A 230 -10.96 6.69 8.81
CA HIS A 230 -12.09 7.01 9.69
C HIS A 230 -11.89 8.32 10.45
N GLN A 231 -10.70 8.58 11.00
CA GLN A 231 -10.41 9.79 11.77
C GLN A 231 -10.49 11.06 10.91
N LEU A 232 -10.11 10.96 9.65
CA LEU A 232 -10.06 12.08 8.71
C LEU A 232 -11.25 12.12 7.74
N ASP A 233 -12.17 11.16 7.82
CA ASP A 233 -13.34 11.06 6.95
C ASP A 233 -12.96 11.07 5.45
N VAL A 234 -11.92 10.30 5.11
CA VAL A 234 -11.31 10.32 3.77
C VAL A 234 -12.35 10.03 2.69
N LYS A 235 -13.28 9.09 2.95
CA LYS A 235 -14.35 8.74 2.00
C LYS A 235 -15.18 9.95 1.60
N PHE A 236 -15.53 10.81 2.56
CA PHE A 236 -16.26 12.05 2.28
C PHE A 236 -15.44 12.99 1.38
N THR A 237 -14.14 13.13 1.65
CA THR A 237 -13.25 14.00 0.88
C THR A 237 -13.03 13.52 -0.56
N VAL A 238 -12.87 12.21 -0.77
CA VAL A 238 -12.57 11.68 -2.12
C VAL A 238 -13.81 11.39 -2.96
N GLY A 239 -14.97 11.25 -2.33
CA GLY A 239 -16.22 10.88 -2.99
C GLY A 239 -16.31 9.39 -3.32
N GLU A 240 -17.54 8.93 -3.59
CA GLU A 240 -17.86 7.51 -3.80
C GLU A 240 -17.10 6.88 -4.99
N GLU A 241 -17.00 7.59 -6.12
CA GLU A 241 -16.35 7.05 -7.32
C GLU A 241 -14.87 6.73 -7.06
N LYS A 242 -14.12 7.68 -6.48
CA LYS A 242 -12.70 7.47 -6.18
C LYS A 242 -12.51 6.47 -5.05
N TRP A 243 -13.44 6.44 -4.10
CA TRP A 243 -13.46 5.48 -3.02
C TRP A 243 -13.56 4.05 -3.55
N GLU A 244 -14.52 3.74 -4.41
CA GLU A 244 -14.70 2.41 -5.01
C GLU A 244 -13.51 1.99 -5.89
N GLU A 245 -12.82 2.93 -6.53
CA GLU A 245 -11.62 2.63 -7.32
C GLU A 245 -10.41 2.26 -6.45
N CYS A 246 -10.27 2.86 -5.27
CA CYS A 246 -9.02 2.84 -4.51
C CYS A 246 -9.07 2.04 -3.20
N TYR A 247 -10.25 1.86 -2.61
CA TYR A 247 -10.39 1.23 -1.30
C TYR A 247 -10.33 -0.29 -1.42
N MET A 248 -9.38 -0.91 -0.71
CA MET A 248 -9.09 -2.34 -0.78
C MET A 248 -9.73 -3.18 0.35
N GLY A 249 -10.64 -2.57 1.14
CA GLY A 249 -11.30 -3.21 2.28
C GLY A 249 -10.67 -2.89 3.64
N ASP A 250 -11.37 -3.29 4.70
CA ASP A 250 -10.92 -3.12 6.09
C ASP A 250 -9.84 -4.14 6.48
N ASP A 251 -9.15 -3.90 7.60
CA ASP A 251 -8.36 -4.95 8.26
C ASP A 251 -9.08 -6.29 8.37
N GLY A 252 -8.30 -7.36 8.20
CA GLY A 252 -8.83 -8.72 8.28
C GLY A 252 -9.66 -9.11 7.07
N SER A 253 -9.87 -8.23 6.08
CA SER A 253 -10.55 -8.59 4.83
C SER A 253 -9.60 -9.37 3.92
N SER A 254 -8.44 -8.78 3.58
CA SER A 254 -7.36 -9.33 2.77
C SER A 254 -6.00 -9.24 3.48
N THR A 255 -6.00 -8.81 4.74
CA THR A 255 -4.82 -8.38 5.50
C THR A 255 -4.83 -8.95 6.92
N MET A 256 -3.67 -8.99 7.58
CA MET A 256 -3.56 -9.41 8.99
C MET A 256 -2.30 -8.84 9.64
N TYR A 257 -2.10 -9.15 10.93
CA TYR A 257 -0.90 -8.85 11.68
C TYR A 257 -0.23 -10.11 12.23
N ILE A 258 1.11 -10.14 12.20
CA ILE A 258 1.96 -11.19 12.75
C ILE A 258 2.99 -10.57 13.69
N ASP A 259 3.01 -11.03 14.93
CA ASP A 259 4.04 -10.72 15.93
C ASP A 259 4.97 -11.93 16.07
N LEU A 260 6.12 -11.91 15.39
CA LEU A 260 7.14 -12.96 15.50
C LEU A 260 7.86 -12.94 16.85
N VAL A 261 7.73 -11.86 17.63
CA VAL A 261 8.38 -11.76 18.95
C VAL A 261 7.61 -12.59 19.97
N GLU A 262 6.28 -12.53 19.89
CA GLU A 262 5.39 -13.26 20.80
C GLU A 262 4.80 -14.53 20.17
N GLU A 263 5.11 -14.80 18.89
CA GLU A 263 4.58 -15.91 18.08
C GLU A 263 3.03 -15.90 17.98
N LYS A 264 2.48 -14.70 17.75
CA LYS A 264 1.03 -14.47 17.69
C LYS A 264 0.59 -13.80 16.41
N TYR A 265 -0.65 -14.05 16.01
CA TYR A 265 -1.31 -13.32 14.94
C TYR A 265 -2.58 -12.63 15.44
N ALA A 266 -3.03 -11.62 14.69
CA ALA A 266 -4.24 -10.87 14.98
C ALA A 266 -4.80 -10.22 13.72
N LYS A 267 -5.97 -9.57 13.86
CA LYS A 267 -6.56 -8.75 12.81
C LYS A 267 -5.63 -7.59 12.42
N ASN A 268 -5.02 -6.92 13.41
CA ASN A 268 -4.07 -5.83 13.22
C ASN A 268 -3.15 -5.61 14.44
N SER A 269 -2.20 -4.67 14.33
CA SER A 269 -1.21 -4.40 15.38
C SER A 269 -1.78 -3.86 16.70
N THR A 270 -2.97 -3.25 16.68
CA THR A 270 -3.66 -2.71 17.88
C THR A 270 -4.72 -3.65 18.45
N SER A 271 -4.87 -4.84 17.87
CA SER A 271 -5.81 -5.85 18.35
C SER A 271 -5.42 -6.32 19.75
N VAL A 272 -6.38 -6.23 20.68
CA VAL A 272 -6.25 -6.75 22.05
C VAL A 272 -6.29 -8.27 22.04
N GLU A 273 -7.22 -8.84 21.27
CA GLU A 273 -7.29 -10.28 21.04
C GLU A 273 -6.19 -10.68 20.04
N ARG A 274 -5.39 -11.67 20.45
CA ARG A 274 -4.29 -12.23 19.67
C ARG A 274 -4.27 -13.74 19.86
N PHE A 275 -3.89 -14.46 18.82
CA PHE A 275 -3.96 -15.92 18.75
C PHE A 275 -2.58 -16.50 18.51
N ASP A 276 -2.31 -17.70 19.02
CA ASP A 276 -1.04 -18.41 18.81
C ASP A 276 -0.95 -18.89 17.36
N PHE A 277 0.24 -18.90 16.76
CA PHE A 277 0.42 -19.32 15.37
C PHE A 277 -0.21 -20.68 15.04
N LEU A 278 -0.83 -20.73 13.85
CA LEU A 278 -1.28 -21.96 13.21
C LEU A 278 -0.18 -22.54 12.30
N ASP A 279 -0.53 -23.56 11.52
CA ASP A 279 0.44 -24.25 10.66
C ASP A 279 0.94 -23.38 9.50
N THR A 280 0.06 -22.57 8.89
CA THR A 280 0.42 -21.66 7.80
C THR A 280 -0.10 -20.25 8.00
N VAL A 281 0.55 -19.30 7.33
CA VAL A 281 0.06 -17.91 7.24
C VAL A 281 -1.35 -17.84 6.66
N ASN A 282 -1.68 -18.71 5.71
CA ASN A 282 -3.02 -18.70 5.12
C ASN A 282 -4.08 -19.21 6.08
N ASP A 283 -3.78 -20.22 6.90
CA ASP A 283 -4.70 -20.71 7.94
C ASP A 283 -5.00 -19.61 8.96
N MET A 284 -3.97 -18.87 9.38
CA MET A 284 -4.13 -17.73 10.29
C MET A 284 -5.01 -16.64 9.67
N PHE A 285 -4.81 -16.33 8.39
CA PHE A 285 -5.65 -15.38 7.66
C PHE A 285 -7.11 -15.81 7.56
N LEU A 286 -7.37 -17.08 7.18
CA LEU A 286 -8.72 -17.61 7.08
C LEU A 286 -9.43 -17.66 8.43
N ASP A 287 -8.71 -17.95 9.51
CA ASP A 287 -9.23 -17.87 10.88
C ASP A 287 -9.66 -16.44 11.23
N ILE A 288 -8.85 -15.42 10.94
CA ILE A 288 -9.23 -14.00 11.13
C ILE A 288 -10.50 -13.65 10.33
N ARG A 289 -10.58 -14.04 9.05
CA ARG A 289 -11.76 -13.79 8.21
C ARG A 289 -13.01 -14.45 8.79
N ASN A 290 -12.91 -15.71 9.21
CA ASN A 290 -14.03 -16.47 9.76
C ASN A 290 -14.52 -15.88 11.09
N ARG A 291 -13.62 -15.34 11.92
CA ARG A 291 -14.00 -14.65 13.16
C ARG A 291 -14.72 -13.35 12.89
N LYS A 292 -14.26 -12.55 11.92
CA LYS A 292 -14.93 -11.30 11.51
C LYS A 292 -16.38 -11.55 11.11
N ASN A 293 -16.63 -12.60 10.33
CA ASN A 293 -17.98 -12.98 9.91
C ASN A 293 -18.90 -13.42 11.07
N ASN A 294 -18.31 -13.84 12.21
CA ASN A 294 -19.04 -14.33 13.37
C ASN A 294 -19.15 -13.30 14.53
N SER A 295 -18.39 -12.21 14.49
CA SER A 295 -18.41 -11.16 15.52
C SER A 295 -19.47 -10.08 15.22
N LYS A 296 -20.31 -9.75 16.22
CA LYS A 296 -21.04 -8.47 16.24
C LYS A 296 -20.07 -7.37 16.69
N GLU A 297 -19.47 -6.69 15.72
CA GLU A 297 -18.61 -5.48 15.78
C GLU A 297 -18.22 -4.95 17.18
N ASP A 298 -16.92 -4.98 17.47
CA ASP A 298 -16.30 -4.24 18.58
C ASP A 298 -16.38 -2.72 18.33
N LYS A 299 -17.06 -2.01 19.23
CA LYS A 299 -17.24 -0.55 19.19
C LYS A 299 -16.13 0.15 19.96
N TYR A 300 -15.33 0.96 19.29
CA TYR A 300 -14.55 2.01 19.95
C TYR A 300 -15.34 3.32 19.90
N MET A 301 -15.53 3.93 21.07
CA MET A 301 -16.21 5.22 21.19
C MET A 301 -15.17 6.34 21.10
N PHE A 302 -15.29 7.22 20.10
CA PHE A 302 -14.61 8.50 20.09
C PHE A 302 -15.52 9.55 20.71
N ASP A 303 -15.13 10.10 21.86
CA ASP A 303 -15.72 11.32 22.38
C ASP A 303 -15.03 12.51 21.71
N VAL A 304 -15.66 13.01 20.64
CA VAL A 304 -15.31 14.29 20.03
C VAL A 304 -16.48 15.20 20.38
N GLY A 305 -16.27 16.13 21.30
CA GLY A 305 -17.32 16.98 21.88
C GLY A 305 -18.47 17.36 20.91
N ASP A 306 -19.68 17.27 21.46
CA ASP A 306 -21.03 17.41 20.89
C ASP A 306 -21.50 16.38 19.85
N LYS A 307 -20.67 15.41 19.42
CA LYS A 307 -21.14 14.24 18.67
C LYS A 307 -20.37 12.97 19.03
N VAL A 308 -21.06 12.01 19.65
CA VAL A 308 -20.57 10.64 19.80
C VAL A 308 -20.45 10.02 18.40
N ILE A 309 -19.23 9.83 17.90
CA ILE A 309 -18.97 9.09 16.67
C ILE A 309 -18.77 7.62 17.07
N VAL A 310 -19.73 6.78 16.69
CA VAL A 310 -19.60 5.33 16.73
C VAL A 310 -18.98 4.91 15.40
N SER A 311 -17.71 4.50 15.40
CA SER A 311 -17.03 4.00 14.20
C SER A 311 -16.74 2.51 14.33
N ASN A 312 -17.09 1.74 13.31
CA ASN A 312 -16.60 0.38 13.10
C ASN A 312 -15.15 0.48 12.60
N ILE A 313 -14.21 -0.24 13.22
CA ILE A 313 -12.76 -0.09 12.94
C ILE A 313 -12.15 -1.36 12.33
N GLY A 314 -11.32 -1.17 11.31
CA GLY A 314 -10.18 -2.03 10.97
C GLY A 314 -9.41 -1.45 9.77
N GLU A 315 -8.07 -1.33 9.84
CA GLU A 315 -6.96 -0.60 9.11
C GLU A 315 -6.03 -1.26 8.01
N VAL A 316 -6.10 -0.91 6.71
CA VAL A 316 -5.02 -0.89 5.69
C VAL A 316 -5.18 0.28 4.70
N GLY A 317 -4.03 0.79 4.26
CA GLY A 317 -3.74 1.72 3.16
C GLY A 317 -4.75 1.88 2.02
N THR A 318 -5.48 2.99 1.90
CA THR A 318 -6.04 3.46 0.62
C THR A 318 -5.05 4.42 -0.03
N VAL A 319 -4.58 4.14 -1.24
CA VAL A 319 -3.84 5.11 -2.07
C VAL A 319 -4.86 6.00 -2.79
N VAL A 320 -4.92 7.28 -2.47
CA VAL A 320 -5.68 8.25 -3.26
C VAL A 320 -4.73 8.99 -4.17
N ARG A 321 -4.88 8.78 -5.48
CA ARG A 321 -4.28 9.65 -6.49
C ARG A 321 -5.19 10.85 -6.70
N VAL A 322 -4.67 12.07 -6.46
CA VAL A 322 -5.37 13.32 -6.79
C VAL A 322 -4.90 13.77 -8.17
N ASP A 323 -5.74 13.58 -9.19
CA ASP A 323 -5.53 14.26 -10.48
C ASP A 323 -6.07 15.70 -10.37
N LYS A 324 -5.24 16.68 -10.75
CA LYS A 324 -5.62 18.11 -10.70
C LYS A 324 -6.82 18.38 -11.64
N PRO A 325 -7.92 18.99 -11.18
CA PRO A 325 -8.99 19.41 -12.07
C PRO A 325 -8.51 20.58 -12.94
N GLN A 326 -8.52 20.41 -14.27
CA GLN A 326 -8.39 21.50 -15.23
C GLN A 326 -9.79 21.96 -15.66
N PRO A 327 -10.06 23.27 -15.74
CA PRO A 327 -11.35 23.77 -16.17
C PRO A 327 -11.46 23.77 -17.70
N ASN A 328 -12.63 23.33 -18.19
CA ASN A 328 -13.20 23.46 -19.54
C ASN A 328 -13.12 22.22 -20.46
N TYR A 329 -14.31 21.89 -20.96
CA TYR A 329 -14.66 20.77 -21.83
C TYR A 329 -14.12 20.88 -23.26
N LEU A 330 -13.79 19.70 -23.82
CA LEU A 330 -13.91 19.16 -25.19
C LEU A 330 -12.61 18.47 -25.59
N ILE A 331 -12.56 17.13 -25.58
CA ILE A 331 -11.43 16.41 -26.18
C ILE A 331 -11.92 15.21 -27.01
N LYS A 332 -11.69 15.35 -28.32
CA LYS A 332 -11.58 14.29 -29.32
C LYS A 332 -10.51 13.28 -28.88
N PHE A 333 -10.76 11.99 -29.15
CA PHE A 333 -9.77 10.92 -29.06
C PHE A 333 -8.53 11.29 -29.87
N ASP A 334 -7.42 11.59 -29.17
CA ASP A 334 -6.01 11.52 -29.63
C ASP A 334 -5.07 12.09 -28.52
N ASP A 335 -5.16 11.60 -27.28
CA ASP A 335 -4.28 12.05 -26.17
C ASP A 335 -3.90 10.90 -25.20
N PRO A 336 -2.61 10.53 -25.07
CA PRO A 336 -2.15 9.34 -24.35
C PRO A 336 -1.83 9.59 -22.86
N ARG A 337 -2.77 10.12 -22.07
CA ARG A 337 -2.53 10.49 -20.65
C ARG A 337 -3.56 9.91 -19.67
N TYR A 338 -3.37 8.65 -19.27
CA TYR A 338 -4.05 8.04 -18.11
C TYR A 338 -3.18 6.96 -17.45
N ALA A 339 -2.41 7.28 -16.39
CA ALA A 339 -1.85 6.36 -15.37
C ALA A 339 -0.97 7.16 -14.38
N MET A 340 -0.81 6.69 -13.14
CA MET A 340 -0.04 7.34 -12.07
C MET A 340 1.39 7.63 -12.57
N CYS A 341 1.82 8.89 -12.50
CA CYS A 341 3.03 9.44 -13.15
C CYS A 341 4.36 8.73 -12.77
N THR A 342 5.42 8.59 -13.59
CA THR A 342 5.74 9.04 -14.98
C THR A 342 7.10 8.46 -15.45
N TYR A 343 7.18 8.15 -16.76
CA TYR A 343 8.24 8.32 -17.79
C TYR A 343 9.74 8.04 -17.53
N TYR A 344 10.39 7.40 -18.52
CA TYR A 344 11.84 7.49 -18.81
C TYR A 344 12.03 7.79 -20.31
N GLU A 345 12.95 8.70 -20.64
CA GLU A 345 13.44 8.93 -22.01
C GLU A 345 14.18 7.68 -22.52
N SER A 346 13.90 7.32 -23.77
CA SER A 346 14.54 6.24 -24.50
C SER A 346 15.88 6.70 -25.09
N GLU A 347 16.95 5.96 -24.83
CA GLU A 347 18.00 5.75 -25.85
C GLU A 347 17.73 4.40 -26.51
N LEU A 348 17.17 4.45 -27.72
CA LEU A 348 17.24 3.33 -28.67
C LEU A 348 17.93 3.87 -29.92
N GLU A 349 19.10 3.29 -30.19
CA GLU A 349 19.81 3.39 -31.45
C GLU A 349 18.86 3.04 -32.60
N GLN A 350 18.84 3.91 -33.61
CA GLN A 350 18.07 3.73 -34.83
C GLN A 350 18.61 2.52 -35.61
N VAL A 351 17.85 1.44 -35.64
CA VAL A 351 17.97 0.46 -36.74
C VAL A 351 17.21 1.04 -37.93
N THR A 352 17.99 1.53 -38.89
CA THR A 352 17.53 2.02 -40.18
C THR A 352 17.07 0.82 -41.02
N LEU A 353 15.78 0.77 -41.36
CA LEU A 353 15.31 -0.02 -42.51
C LEU A 353 15.28 0.92 -43.71
N ASN A 354 16.26 0.76 -44.60
CA ASN A 354 16.29 1.39 -45.90
C ASN A 354 15.17 0.82 -46.77
N SER A 355 14.23 1.68 -47.18
CA SER A 355 13.50 1.50 -48.44
C SER A 355 14.33 2.10 -49.56
N ALA A 356 14.78 1.26 -50.49
CA ALA A 356 15.21 1.67 -51.81
C ALA A 356 14.61 0.71 -52.84
N ASP A 357 13.99 1.31 -53.84
CA ASP A 357 13.45 0.71 -55.05
C ASP A 357 14.49 -0.17 -55.76
N ASP A 358 14.05 -1.27 -56.38
CA ASP A 358 14.41 -1.55 -57.78
C ASP A 358 13.50 -2.62 -58.41
N ASP A 359 13.29 -2.43 -59.70
CA ASP A 359 12.39 -3.12 -60.63
C ASP A 359 12.57 -4.65 -60.73
N THR A 360 11.50 -5.38 -61.06
CA THR A 360 11.43 -6.19 -62.31
C THR A 360 10.05 -6.86 -62.52
N GLU A 361 9.63 -6.81 -63.77
CA GLU A 361 8.45 -7.38 -64.44
C GLU A 361 8.18 -8.86 -64.13
N THR A 362 6.91 -9.31 -64.11
CA THR A 362 6.25 -10.05 -65.22
C THR A 362 4.92 -10.73 -64.81
N THR A 363 3.87 -10.42 -65.60
CA THR A 363 2.81 -11.28 -66.20
C THR A 363 1.67 -11.93 -65.40
N THR A 364 0.47 -11.68 -65.97
CA THR A 364 -0.73 -12.54 -66.21
C THR A 364 -1.71 -12.79 -65.05
N GLU A 365 -2.95 -12.25 -65.16
CA GLU A 365 -4.23 -12.93 -65.49
C GLU A 365 -4.89 -13.50 -64.20
N ASP A 366 -6.19 -13.48 -63.92
CA ASP A 366 -7.42 -13.05 -64.58
C ASP A 366 -8.53 -13.03 -63.48
N LYS A 367 -9.54 -12.16 -63.65
CA LYS A 367 -11.00 -12.37 -63.45
C LYS A 367 -11.72 -12.69 -62.11
N ASP A 368 -12.92 -12.09 -62.09
CA ASP A 368 -14.24 -12.48 -61.53
C ASP A 368 -14.49 -12.31 -60.02
N GLU A 369 -15.33 -11.36 -59.59
CA GLU A 369 -16.82 -11.25 -59.69
C GLU A 369 -17.59 -11.94 -58.54
N ASN A 370 -18.48 -11.14 -57.94
CA ASN A 370 -19.82 -11.47 -57.41
C ASN A 370 -20.06 -11.96 -55.96
N GLN A 371 -20.88 -11.13 -55.29
CA GLN A 371 -22.17 -11.44 -54.60
C GLN A 371 -22.23 -12.03 -53.17
N ILE A 372 -22.60 -11.14 -52.24
CA ILE A 372 -23.84 -11.07 -51.41
C ILE A 372 -24.49 -12.36 -50.83
N SER A 373 -24.84 -12.25 -49.53
CA SER A 373 -25.97 -12.81 -48.71
C SER A 373 -25.48 -13.73 -47.57
N VAL A 374 -25.57 -13.36 -46.28
CA VAL A 374 -26.73 -13.17 -45.36
C VAL A 374 -27.69 -14.36 -45.35
N PHE A 375 -27.67 -15.14 -44.26
CA PHE A 375 -28.85 -15.82 -43.71
C PHE A 375 -28.71 -16.04 -42.19
N ASP A 376 -29.68 -15.49 -41.46
CA ASP A 376 -30.10 -15.88 -40.11
C ASP A 376 -30.85 -17.22 -40.14
N LEU A 377 -30.78 -18.01 -39.06
CA LEU A 377 -31.82 -18.97 -38.70
C LEU A 377 -31.99 -19.06 -37.17
N GLU A 378 -33.16 -18.62 -36.72
CA GLU A 378 -33.74 -18.90 -35.41
C GLU A 378 -34.26 -20.36 -35.32
N GLY A 379 -34.08 -20.96 -34.14
CA GLY A 379 -35.08 -21.71 -33.36
C GLY A 379 -35.88 -22.87 -33.95
N GLU A 380 -35.82 -24.02 -33.27
CA GLU A 380 -37.04 -24.79 -32.92
C GLU A 380 -36.79 -25.79 -31.75
N LYS A 381 -37.85 -26.00 -30.96
CA LYS A 381 -37.95 -26.88 -29.78
C LYS A 381 -38.62 -28.21 -30.14
N SER A 382 -38.16 -29.30 -29.54
CA SER A 382 -38.89 -30.48 -29.00
C SER A 382 -37.82 -31.52 -28.60
N GLU A 383 -37.89 -32.33 -27.54
CA GLU A 383 -38.97 -32.87 -26.68
C GLU A 383 -38.62 -32.78 -25.19
#